data_AF-A0A914HSP3-F1
#
_entry.id   AF-A0A914HSP3-F1
#
_cell.length_a   1.000
_cell.length_b   1.000
_cell.length_c   1.000
_cell.angle_alpha   90.00
_cell.angle_beta   90.00
_cell.angle_gamma   90.00
#
_symmetry.space_group_name_H-M   'P 1'
#
loop_
_entity.id
_entity.type
_entity.pdbx_description
1 polymer ?
#
loop_
_entity_poly.entity_id
_entity_poly.type
_entity_poly.pdbx_seq_one_letter_code
_entity_poly.pdbx_strand_id
1 'polypeptide(L)'
;MRANRVKIMPSQKRLSLCDISYSLTKEILVDARSVSEFSGKKQVDRNDVDFAIKTFNEKHCKDRPSRAFISELAAEKNAHPLPPIRQNFGLRLPNDRFCQLQPNYVYIEKDSVNADKLARASVLMEDSQPISSTKFAAMNNFDPDSVSNLLMTDKSVAKQRKRPYPNEEKEKSVPDEDDDDYD
;
A
#
# COMPACT_ATOMS: atom_id res chain seq x y z
N MET A 1 -36.10 13.18 2.50
CA MET A 1 -36.24 11.71 2.36
C MET A 1 -34.86 11.11 2.11
N ARG A 2 -34.29 10.37 3.07
CA ARG A 2 -32.96 9.74 2.93
C ARG A 2 -33.09 8.50 2.03
N ALA A 3 -32.49 8.55 0.84
CA ALA A 3 -32.48 7.45 -0.11
C ALA A 3 -31.82 6.19 0.48
N ASN A 4 -32.46 5.04 0.29
CA ASN A 4 -31.96 3.71 0.66
C ASN A 4 -30.56 3.47 0.08
N ARG A 5 -29.56 3.46 0.97
CA ARG A 5 -28.13 3.49 0.63
C ARG A 5 -27.52 2.09 0.49
N VAL A 6 -28.28 1.12 0.01
CA VAL A 6 -27.74 -0.21 -0.34
C VAL A 6 -28.32 -0.63 -1.69
N LYS A 7 -27.52 -0.51 -2.74
CA LYS A 7 -27.84 -1.09 -4.06
C LYS A 7 -27.92 -2.61 -3.91
N ILE A 8 -28.77 -3.25 -4.73
CA ILE A 8 -28.91 -4.71 -4.78
C ILE A 8 -27.51 -5.32 -5.01
N MET A 9 -27.02 -6.07 -4.02
CA MET A 9 -25.73 -6.75 -4.11
C MET A 9 -25.83 -7.91 -5.11
N PRO A 10 -24.83 -8.15 -5.96
CA PRO A 10 -24.81 -9.32 -6.85
C PRO A 10 -24.86 -10.62 -6.04
N SER A 11 -25.48 -11.67 -6.60
CA SER A 11 -25.73 -12.95 -5.92
C SER A 11 -24.46 -13.58 -5.34
N GLN A 12 -23.35 -13.54 -6.07
CA GLN A 12 -22.06 -14.07 -5.62
C GLN A 12 -21.50 -13.36 -4.38
N LYS A 13 -21.73 -12.05 -4.24
CA LYS A 13 -21.29 -11.30 -3.05
C LYS A 13 -22.10 -11.66 -1.80
N ARG A 14 -23.38 -12.01 -1.97
CA ARG A 14 -24.21 -12.48 -0.85
C ARG A 14 -23.77 -13.86 -0.38
N LEU A 15 -23.52 -14.77 -1.32
CA LEU A 15 -23.06 -16.13 -1.03
C LEU A 15 -21.71 -16.12 -0.30
N SER A 16 -20.72 -15.41 -0.85
CA SER A 16 -19.40 -15.27 -0.21
C SER A 16 -19.46 -14.67 1.20
N LEU A 17 -20.36 -13.71 1.46
CA LEU A 17 -20.53 -13.17 2.83
C LEU A 17 -21.08 -14.22 3.80
N CYS A 18 -22.03 -15.05 3.35
CA CYS A 18 -22.55 -16.17 4.15
C CYS A 18 -21.46 -17.21 4.41
N ASP A 19 -20.67 -17.56 3.39
CA ASP A 19 -19.58 -18.54 3.51
C ASP A 19 -18.52 -18.06 4.50
N ILE A 20 -18.15 -16.77 4.43
CA ILE A 20 -17.25 -16.14 5.40
C ILE A 20 -17.86 -16.20 6.80
N SER A 21 -19.12 -15.82 6.97
CA SER A 21 -19.78 -15.84 8.29
C SER A 21 -19.80 -17.24 8.90
N TYR A 22 -20.06 -18.26 8.08
CA TYR A 22 -20.01 -19.66 8.50
C TYR A 22 -18.60 -20.10 8.88
N SER A 23 -17.59 -19.79 8.06
CA SER A 23 -16.20 -20.13 8.37
C SER A 23 -15.70 -19.45 9.64
N LEU A 24 -16.03 -18.17 9.84
CA LEU A 24 -15.65 -17.39 11.02
C LEU A 24 -16.31 -17.93 12.30
N THR A 25 -17.61 -18.20 12.25
CA THR A 25 -18.32 -18.76 13.41
C THR A 25 -17.80 -20.15 13.77
N LYS A 26 -17.49 -20.98 12.76
CA LYS A 26 -16.85 -22.28 12.97
C LYS A 26 -15.49 -22.14 13.67
N GLU A 27 -14.64 -21.22 13.23
CA GLU A 27 -13.32 -20.97 13.83
C GLU A 27 -13.45 -20.54 15.30
N ILE A 28 -14.33 -19.56 15.58
CA ILE A 28 -14.58 -19.08 16.96
C ILE A 28 -15.07 -20.21 17.87
N LEU A 29 -15.96 -21.08 17.37
CA LEU A 29 -16.49 -22.20 18.16
C LEU A 29 -15.45 -23.29 18.41
N VAL A 30 -14.50 -23.50 17.48
CA VAL A 30 -13.36 -24.41 17.69
C VAL A 30 -12.46 -23.88 18.80
N ASP A 31 -12.12 -22.58 18.77
CA ASP A 31 -11.33 -21.95 19.83
C ASP A 31 -12.05 -21.97 21.18
N ALA A 32 -13.36 -21.69 21.22
CA ALA A 32 -14.17 -21.75 22.45
C ALA A 32 -14.22 -23.17 23.04
N ARG A 33 -14.27 -24.20 22.19
CA ARG A 33 -14.21 -25.60 22.63
C ARG A 33 -12.86 -25.90 23.29
N SER A 34 -11.75 -25.46 22.70
CA SER A 34 -10.42 -25.64 23.29
C SER A 34 -10.28 -24.93 24.65
N VAL A 35 -10.91 -23.76 24.82
CA VAL A 35 -10.95 -23.03 26.11
C VAL A 35 -11.76 -23.78 27.17
N SER A 36 -12.89 -24.37 26.77
CA SER A 36 -13.71 -25.22 27.64
C SER A 36 -12.95 -26.48 28.08
N GLU A 37 -12.24 -27.13 27.13
CA GLU A 37 -11.40 -28.31 27.40
C GLU A 37 -10.26 -27.98 28.37
N PHE A 38 -9.62 -26.80 28.22
CA PHE A 38 -8.61 -26.31 29.16
C PHE A 38 -9.17 -26.10 30.58
N SER A 39 -10.41 -25.65 30.68
CA SER A 39 -11.11 -25.46 31.96
C SER A 39 -11.68 -26.76 32.54
N GLY A 40 -11.51 -27.91 31.87
CA GLY A 40 -12.05 -29.21 32.29
C GLY A 40 -13.58 -29.33 32.18
N LYS A 41 -14.25 -28.41 31.47
CA LYS A 41 -15.71 -28.41 31.31
C LYS A 41 -16.11 -29.26 30.11
N LYS A 42 -17.21 -30.02 30.25
CA LYS A 42 -17.78 -30.85 29.18
C LYS A 42 -18.71 -30.08 28.24
N GLN A 43 -19.17 -28.90 28.65
CA GLN A 43 -20.07 -28.04 27.89
C GLN A 43 -19.43 -26.67 27.74
N VAL A 44 -19.61 -26.07 26.57
CA VAL A 44 -19.10 -24.74 26.23
C VAL A 44 -20.00 -23.69 26.88
N ASP A 45 -19.42 -22.83 27.70
CA ASP A 45 -20.13 -21.72 28.34
C ASP A 45 -20.06 -20.43 27.52
N ARG A 46 -20.92 -19.46 27.86
CA ARG A 46 -20.85 -18.10 27.29
C ARG A 46 -19.49 -17.44 27.49
N ASN A 47 -18.87 -17.65 28.66
CA ASN A 47 -17.56 -17.09 28.98
C ASN A 47 -16.47 -17.61 28.03
N ASP A 48 -16.57 -18.87 27.61
CA ASP A 48 -15.59 -19.50 26.72
C ASP A 48 -15.72 -18.92 25.30
N VAL A 49 -16.95 -18.64 24.86
CA VAL A 49 -17.24 -17.94 23.59
C VAL A 49 -16.77 -16.48 23.64
N ASP A 50 -17.04 -15.77 24.73
CA ASP A 50 -16.60 -14.37 24.89
C ASP A 50 -15.07 -14.26 24.87
N PHE A 51 -14.38 -15.22 25.50
CA PHE A 51 -12.92 -15.30 25.45
C PHE A 51 -12.41 -15.59 24.03
N ALA A 52 -13.04 -16.54 23.32
CA ALA A 52 -12.68 -16.86 21.94
C ALA A 52 -12.89 -15.66 21.01
N ILE A 53 -13.99 -14.91 21.16
CA ILE A 53 -14.24 -13.69 20.37
C ILE A 53 -13.17 -12.62 20.64
N LYS A 54 -12.79 -12.40 21.90
CA LYS A 54 -11.72 -11.43 22.24
C LYS A 54 -10.40 -11.82 21.56
N THR A 55 -10.02 -13.09 21.67
CA THR A 55 -8.81 -13.62 21.04
C THR A 55 -8.86 -13.50 19.51
N PHE A 56 -10.02 -13.80 18.91
CA PHE A 56 -10.25 -13.65 17.48
C PHE A 56 -10.11 -12.18 17.03
N ASN A 57 -10.72 -11.26 17.77
CA ASN A 57 -10.62 -9.82 17.50
C ASN A 57 -9.17 -9.33 17.56
N GLU A 58 -8.40 -9.74 18.57
CA GLU A 58 -6.99 -9.38 18.67
C GLU A 58 -6.16 -9.85 17.47
N LYS A 59 -6.48 -11.03 16.92
CA LYS A 59 -5.79 -11.58 15.74
C LYS A 59 -6.23 -10.90 14.43
N HIS A 60 -7.52 -10.63 14.25
CA HIS A 60 -8.11 -10.33 12.94
C HIS A 60 -8.68 -8.91 12.83
N CYS A 61 -9.22 -8.39 13.92
CA CYS A 61 -9.76 -7.03 14.00
C CYS A 61 -8.69 -6.09 14.52
N LYS A 62 -7.98 -5.45 13.59
CA LYS A 62 -7.08 -4.37 13.95
C LYS A 62 -7.91 -3.11 14.19
N ASP A 63 -8.16 -2.81 15.45
CA ASP A 63 -8.60 -1.47 15.81
C ASP A 63 -7.57 -0.45 15.32
N ARG A 64 -8.06 0.74 14.96
CA ARG A 64 -7.16 1.81 14.54
C ARG A 64 -6.19 2.09 15.71
N PRO A 65 -4.87 2.05 15.50
CA PRO A 65 -3.92 2.32 16.57
C PRO A 65 -4.21 3.69 17.20
N SER A 66 -4.00 3.80 18.51
CA SER A 66 -4.34 5.00 19.26
C SER A 66 -3.62 6.22 18.68
N ARG A 67 -4.29 7.38 18.67
CA ARG A 67 -3.69 8.62 18.18
C ARG A 67 -2.41 8.99 18.93
N ALA A 68 -2.38 8.71 20.25
CA ALA A 68 -1.20 8.94 21.08
C ALA A 68 0.01 8.14 20.56
N PHE A 69 -0.17 6.85 20.28
CA PHE A 69 0.88 5.99 19.73
C PHE A 69 1.41 6.49 18.37
N ILE A 70 0.51 6.89 17.47
CA ILE A 70 0.90 7.46 16.17
C ILE A 70 1.67 8.77 16.35
N SER A 71 1.24 9.62 17.30
CA SER A 71 1.88 10.91 17.57
C SER A 71 3.28 10.74 18.17
N GLU A 72 3.47 9.76 19.05
CA GLU A 72 4.77 9.40 19.61
C GLU A 72 5.72 8.90 18.51
N LEU A 73 5.26 7.96 17.68
CA LEU A 73 6.03 7.47 16.54
C LEU A 73 6.37 8.60 15.54
N ALA A 74 5.44 9.53 15.33
CA ALA A 74 5.69 10.69 14.49
C ALA A 74 6.76 11.61 15.09
N ALA A 75 6.73 11.85 16.40
CA ALA A 75 7.76 12.64 17.07
C ALA A 75 9.14 11.98 16.97
N GLU A 76 9.22 10.66 17.17
CA GLU A 76 10.46 9.90 17.02
C GLU A 76 11.02 10.00 15.59
N LYS A 77 10.18 9.81 14.56
CA LYS A 77 10.62 9.88 13.16
C LYS A 77 10.96 11.29 12.70
N ASN A 78 10.21 12.28 13.17
CA ASN A 78 10.43 13.69 12.82
C ASN A 78 11.62 14.31 13.58
N ALA A 79 12.18 13.63 14.57
CA ALA A 79 13.41 14.08 15.25
C ALA A 79 14.64 14.05 14.33
N HIS A 80 14.62 13.22 13.28
CA HIS A 80 15.71 13.17 12.30
C HIS A 80 15.57 14.31 11.28
N PRO A 81 16.59 15.20 11.14
CA PRO A 81 16.54 16.29 10.19
C PRO A 81 16.48 15.75 8.76
N LEU A 82 15.81 16.50 7.89
CA LEU A 82 15.72 16.15 6.48
C LEU A 82 17.11 16.15 5.82
N PRO A 83 17.39 15.21 4.90
CA PRO A 83 18.62 15.24 4.12
C PRO A 83 18.77 16.55 3.35
N PRO A 84 20.00 17.11 3.23
CA PRO A 84 20.21 18.36 2.53
C PRO A 84 19.83 18.23 1.05
N ILE A 85 19.02 19.17 0.57
CA ILE A 85 18.56 19.23 -0.82
C ILE A 85 19.69 19.79 -1.69
N ARG A 86 20.12 19.04 -2.71
CA ARG A 86 21.06 19.56 -3.73
C ARG A 86 20.30 20.41 -4.75
N GLN A 87 20.89 21.52 -5.20
CA GLN A 87 20.28 22.45 -6.18
C GLN A 87 20.20 21.90 -7.62
N ASN A 88 20.44 20.61 -7.83
CA ASN A 88 20.30 19.99 -9.13
C ASN A 88 18.80 19.77 -9.38
N PHE A 89 18.24 20.47 -10.37
CA PHE A 89 16.86 20.29 -10.78
C PHE A 89 16.66 18.86 -11.30
N GLY A 90 15.80 18.05 -10.66
CA GLY A 90 15.47 16.70 -11.12
C GLY A 90 15.03 15.74 -10.00
N LEU A 91 14.53 14.57 -10.40
CA LEU A 91 14.24 13.47 -9.47
C LEU A 91 15.55 12.80 -9.02
N ARG A 92 15.74 12.67 -7.71
CA ARG A 92 16.83 11.90 -7.14
C ARG A 92 16.41 10.45 -6.98
N LEU A 93 16.86 9.60 -7.91
CA LEU A 93 16.74 8.17 -7.74
C LEU A 93 17.67 7.70 -6.59
N PRO A 94 17.32 6.62 -5.88
CA PRO A 94 18.28 5.83 -5.11
C PRO A 94 19.48 5.42 -5.98
N ASN A 95 20.53 4.85 -5.39
CA ASN A 95 21.61 4.31 -6.23
C ASN A 95 21.05 3.24 -7.18
N ASP A 96 21.75 3.03 -8.29
CA ASP A 96 21.35 2.11 -9.37
C ASP A 96 20.99 0.70 -8.84
N ARG A 97 21.67 0.26 -7.78
CA ARG A 97 21.46 -1.04 -7.10
C ARG A 97 20.17 -1.12 -6.27
N PHE A 98 19.65 0.02 -5.83
CA PHE A 98 18.37 0.15 -5.14
C PHE A 98 17.26 0.59 -6.08
N CYS A 99 17.56 0.77 -7.37
CA CYS A 99 16.58 0.97 -8.42
C CYS A 99 16.26 -0.37 -9.08
N GLN A 100 14.97 -0.66 -9.21
CA GLN A 100 14.52 -1.82 -10.00
C GLN A 100 14.62 -1.49 -11.49
N LEU A 101 15.83 -1.56 -12.05
CA LEU A 101 16.14 -1.24 -13.45
C LEU A 101 16.02 -2.47 -14.38
N GLN A 102 15.08 -3.36 -14.05
CA GLN A 102 15.01 -4.76 -14.50
C GLN A 102 15.38 -5.05 -15.95
N PRO A 103 16.03 -6.21 -16.17
CA PRO A 103 15.22 -7.39 -16.52
C PRO A 103 15.25 -8.51 -15.46
N ASN A 104 14.06 -8.99 -15.03
CA ASN A 104 13.90 -10.13 -14.09
C ASN A 104 13.75 -11.50 -14.77
N TYR A 105 14.02 -11.59 -16.06
CA TYR A 105 14.07 -12.87 -16.77
C TYR A 105 15.08 -12.77 -17.90
N VAL A 106 15.81 -13.86 -18.14
CA VAL A 106 16.59 -14.07 -19.36
C VAL A 106 15.94 -15.27 -20.06
N TYR A 107 15.49 -15.08 -21.29
CA TYR A 107 14.91 -16.16 -22.09
C TYR A 107 16.03 -17.07 -22.59
N ILE A 108 15.91 -18.37 -22.30
CA ILE A 108 16.83 -19.41 -22.76
C ILE A 108 16.11 -20.13 -23.91
N GLU A 109 16.63 -20.05 -25.13
CA GLU A 109 16.20 -20.92 -26.23
C GLU A 109 16.67 -22.35 -25.95
N LYS A 110 15.77 -23.34 -26.14
CA LYS A 110 16.03 -24.77 -25.91
C LYS A 110 16.99 -25.40 -26.95
N ASP A 111 17.93 -24.65 -27.49
CA ASP A 111 18.87 -25.15 -28.50
C ASP A 111 20.26 -25.49 -27.92
N SER A 112 20.44 -25.33 -26.59
CA SER A 112 21.61 -25.86 -25.86
C SER A 112 21.25 -27.00 -24.90
N VAL A 113 20.08 -27.63 -25.04
CA VAL A 113 20.04 -29.07 -24.77
C VAL A 113 20.59 -29.73 -26.03
N ASN A 114 21.70 -30.45 -25.90
CA ASN A 114 22.10 -31.42 -26.91
C ASN A 114 20.84 -32.20 -27.33
N ALA A 115 20.53 -32.14 -28.63
CA ALA A 115 19.31 -32.57 -29.25
C ALA A 115 18.98 -34.08 -29.09
N ASP A 116 19.79 -34.85 -28.37
CA ASP A 116 19.64 -36.30 -28.29
C ASP A 116 18.70 -36.79 -27.17
N LYS A 117 18.22 -35.92 -26.25
CA LYS A 117 17.35 -36.35 -25.12
C LYS A 117 15.96 -35.73 -25.05
N LEU A 118 15.63 -34.68 -25.82
CA LEU A 118 14.33 -34.00 -25.73
C LEU A 118 13.27 -34.47 -26.76
N ALA A 119 13.64 -35.29 -27.74
CA ALA A 119 12.75 -35.75 -28.82
C ALA A 119 11.71 -36.82 -28.40
N ARG A 120 11.83 -37.41 -27.21
CA ARG A 120 10.96 -38.54 -26.78
C ARG A 120 9.68 -38.12 -26.06
N ALA A 121 9.47 -36.82 -25.79
CA ALA A 121 8.41 -36.36 -24.88
C ALA A 121 7.26 -35.56 -25.54
N SER A 122 7.37 -35.12 -26.79
CA SER A 122 6.45 -34.11 -27.36
C SER A 122 5.38 -34.64 -28.34
N VAL A 123 5.16 -35.95 -28.46
CA VAL A 123 4.28 -36.50 -29.53
C VAL A 123 2.78 -36.45 -29.21
N LEU A 124 2.32 -35.91 -28.08
CA LEU A 124 0.87 -35.87 -27.82
C LEU A 124 0.43 -34.52 -27.21
N MET A 125 -0.29 -33.73 -28.02
CA MET A 125 -1.57 -33.03 -27.71
C MET A 125 -1.63 -31.56 -28.19
N GLU A 126 -2.78 -31.26 -28.79
CA GLU A 126 -3.14 -30.21 -29.75
C GLU A 126 -3.99 -29.08 -29.12
N ASP A 127 -3.94 -27.89 -29.74
CA ASP A 127 -4.84 -26.72 -29.73
C ASP A 127 -5.05 -25.79 -28.50
N SER A 128 -4.56 -24.53 -28.62
CA SER A 128 -5.35 -23.27 -28.76
C SER A 128 -4.55 -21.97 -28.46
N GLN A 129 -4.73 -20.92 -29.29
CA GLN A 129 -3.96 -19.66 -29.40
C GLN A 129 -4.31 -18.56 -28.35
N PRO A 130 -3.43 -17.53 -28.12
CA PRO A 130 -3.85 -16.14 -28.44
C PRO A 130 -2.76 -15.07 -28.81
N ILE A 131 -3.09 -14.27 -29.85
CA ILE A 131 -3.10 -12.79 -30.05
C ILE A 131 -1.91 -11.89 -29.60
N SER A 132 -1.40 -11.15 -30.60
CA SER A 132 -0.22 -10.26 -30.71
C SER A 132 -0.31 -8.87 -30.07
N SER A 133 0.83 -8.37 -29.54
CA SER A 133 1.08 -6.95 -29.22
C SER A 133 2.38 -6.46 -29.86
N THR A 134 2.26 -5.54 -30.83
CA THR A 134 3.38 -5.04 -31.65
C THR A 134 3.59 -3.55 -31.39
N LYS A 135 4.07 -3.18 -30.19
CA LYS A 135 4.62 -1.81 -29.90
C LYS A 135 5.75 -1.76 -28.86
N PHE A 136 6.31 -2.90 -28.44
CA PHE A 136 7.27 -2.93 -27.31
C PHE A 136 8.76 -2.99 -27.71
N ALA A 137 9.10 -3.09 -29.00
CA ALA A 137 10.47 -3.38 -29.43
C ALA A 137 11.42 -2.16 -29.51
N ALA A 138 10.93 -0.93 -29.37
CA ALA A 138 11.74 0.29 -29.55
C ALA A 138 12.34 0.86 -28.24
N MET A 139 12.32 0.11 -27.13
CA MET A 139 12.74 0.61 -25.80
C MET A 139 14.04 -0.01 -25.25
N ASN A 140 14.74 -0.84 -26.04
CA ASN A 140 15.91 -1.58 -25.54
C ASN A 140 17.25 -0.82 -25.65
N ASN A 141 17.26 0.40 -26.19
CA ASN A 141 18.44 1.28 -26.14
C ASN A 141 18.15 2.41 -25.15
N PHE A 142 18.28 2.12 -23.86
CA PHE A 142 18.33 3.16 -22.84
C PHE A 142 19.71 3.83 -22.89
N ASP A 143 19.88 4.79 -23.80
CA ASP A 143 21.00 5.73 -23.70
C ASP A 143 20.73 6.68 -22.53
N PRO A 144 21.61 6.73 -21.51
CA PRO A 144 21.40 7.55 -20.30
C PRO A 144 21.25 9.05 -20.63
N ASP A 145 21.84 9.52 -21.73
CA ASP A 145 21.74 10.90 -22.21
C ASP A 145 20.37 11.26 -22.79
N SER A 146 19.62 10.28 -23.33
CA SER A 146 18.24 10.51 -23.82
C SER A 146 17.26 10.75 -22.67
N VAL A 147 17.51 10.17 -21.49
CA VAL A 147 16.67 10.39 -20.29
C VAL A 147 16.92 11.78 -19.69
N SER A 148 18.13 12.31 -19.81
CA SER A 148 18.51 13.65 -19.35
C SER A 148 17.70 14.76 -20.04
N ASN A 149 17.51 14.64 -21.35
CA ASN A 149 16.74 15.61 -22.15
C ASN A 149 15.22 15.56 -21.88
N LEU A 150 14.69 14.43 -21.40
CA LEU A 150 13.28 14.29 -21.02
C LEU A 150 12.98 14.90 -19.64
N LEU A 151 13.97 14.95 -18.75
CA LEU A 151 13.84 15.48 -17.39
C LEU A 151 14.05 17.00 -17.30
N MET A 152 14.76 17.58 -18.26
CA MET A 152 14.92 19.02 -18.45
C MET A 152 13.65 19.59 -19.12
N THR A 153 12.56 19.71 -18.36
CA THR A 153 11.35 20.37 -18.86
C THR A 153 11.62 21.84 -19.22
N ASP A 154 11.17 22.21 -20.42
CA ASP A 154 11.13 23.59 -20.89
C ASP A 154 10.60 24.57 -19.84
N LYS A 155 11.28 25.70 -19.71
CA LYS A 155 11.00 26.81 -18.79
C LYS A 155 9.62 27.47 -18.99
N SER A 156 8.78 26.97 -19.89
CA SER A 156 7.51 27.60 -20.31
C SER A 156 6.28 27.21 -19.48
N VAL A 157 6.29 26.07 -18.77
CA VAL A 157 5.09 25.58 -18.03
C VAL A 157 5.02 26.07 -16.58
N ALA A 158 6.09 26.67 -16.05
CA ALA A 158 6.13 27.17 -14.66
C ALA A 158 5.21 28.39 -14.39
N LYS A 159 4.67 29.06 -15.43
CA LYS A 159 3.92 30.32 -15.26
C LYS A 159 2.46 30.15 -14.82
N GLN A 160 1.90 28.94 -14.79
CA GLN A 160 0.44 28.74 -14.60
C GLN A 160 -0.03 28.15 -13.27
N ARG A 161 0.85 27.93 -12.27
CA ARG A 161 0.40 27.36 -10.98
C ARG A 161 0.76 28.25 -9.78
N LYS A 162 0.21 29.46 -9.74
CA LYS A 162 0.04 30.20 -8.49
C LYS A 162 -1.38 29.95 -7.98
N ARG A 163 -1.56 29.02 -7.05
CA ARG A 163 -2.74 29.00 -6.18
C ARG A 163 -2.43 29.94 -4.99
N PRO A 164 -3.29 30.89 -4.63
CA PRO A 164 -3.05 31.73 -3.46
C PRO A 164 -3.27 30.91 -2.19
N TYR A 165 -2.33 30.97 -1.24
CA TYR A 165 -2.59 30.57 0.14
C TYR A 165 -3.40 31.68 0.84
N PRO A 166 -4.35 31.36 1.73
CA PRO A 166 -5.04 32.36 2.54
C PRO A 166 -4.05 33.04 3.50
N ASN A 167 -4.08 34.37 3.55
CA ASN A 167 -3.16 35.20 4.32
C ASN A 167 -3.29 34.94 5.83
N GLU A 168 -2.13 34.86 6.50
CA GLU A 168 -2.01 35.02 7.95
C GLU A 168 -2.44 36.44 8.33
N GLU A 169 -3.49 36.55 9.13
CA GLU A 169 -3.90 37.81 9.74
C GLU A 169 -2.81 38.23 10.73
N LYS A 170 -2.14 39.36 10.43
CA LYS A 170 -1.26 40.05 11.36
C LYS A 170 -2.08 40.47 12.59
N GLU A 171 -1.86 39.81 13.72
CA GLU A 171 -2.20 40.37 15.02
C GLU A 171 -1.45 41.69 15.19
N LYS A 172 -2.23 42.74 15.43
CA LYS A 172 -1.76 44.12 15.58
C LYS A 172 -1.26 44.25 17.03
N SER A 173 0.06 44.31 17.21
CA SER A 173 0.67 44.64 18.49
C SER A 173 0.23 46.05 18.92
N VAL A 174 -0.48 46.14 20.05
CA VAL A 174 -0.77 47.39 20.76
C VAL A 174 0.55 47.86 21.39
N PRO A 175 0.96 49.13 21.24
CA PRO A 175 2.09 49.66 22.01
C PRO A 175 1.64 49.90 23.46
N ASP A 176 2.42 49.41 24.42
CA ASP A 176 2.32 49.83 25.81
C ASP A 176 2.70 51.32 25.86
N GLU A 177 1.75 52.18 26.25
CA GLU A 177 2.02 53.58 26.55
C GLU A 177 2.69 53.63 27.94
N ASP A 178 3.94 54.08 27.95
CA ASP A 178 4.72 54.41 29.13
C ASP A 178 4.06 55.61 29.85
N ASP A 179 3.34 55.35 30.94
CA ASP A 179 2.92 56.40 31.89
C ASP A 179 4.11 56.80 32.77
N ASP A 180 5.02 57.58 32.21
CA ASP A 180 5.97 58.41 32.95
C ASP A 180 5.50 59.87 32.87
N ASP A 181 4.92 60.41 33.95
CA ASP A 181 5.28 61.75 34.39
C ASP A 181 4.89 62.06 35.85
N TYR A 182 5.87 62.64 36.53
CA TYR A 182 5.95 63.05 37.93
C TYR A 182 5.78 64.59 37.98
N ASP A 183 4.72 65.11 38.61
CA ASP A 183 4.66 66.23 39.59
C ASP A 183 3.20 66.69 39.81
#